data_AF-A0AAF1AV96-F1
#
_entry.id   AF-A0AAF1AV96-F1
#
_cell.length_a   1.000
_cell.length_b   1.000
_cell.length_c   1.000
_cell.angle_alpha   90.00
_cell.angle_beta   90.00
_cell.angle_gamma   90.00
#
_symmetry.space_group_name_H-M   'P 1'
#
loop_
_entity.id
_entity.type
_entity.pdbx_description
1 polymer ?
#
loop_
_entity_poly.entity_id
_entity_poly.type
_entity_poly.pdbx_seq_one_letter_code
_entity_poly.pdbx_strand_id
1 'polypeptide(L)'
;MTQEELTKEMLDGELYEAHVSHPHKLRFYSKSPDPNYECDGCKLPADTNSYLRCPYENCSFYLHRVCYKFRPSPSPSWHKFFPQCGFTLYDGITAEVADQSGDFPYPYCDACGEDIKGFRYRCTPYDDSDHPPGKHDLHPTCLRGDADATIENRGVPLKLKDKVKSKCVECKKRYPAEECIGFTGWKWVSEDRDYWGFPYCFTGTKLCYHLKCMNEILRKQMK
;
A
#
# COMPACT_ATOMS: atom_id res chain seq x y z
N MET A 1 3.15 -0.47 -18.44
CA MET A 1 3.07 -1.90 -18.04
C MET A 1 1.61 -2.27 -17.91
N THR A 2 1.15 -3.29 -18.64
CA THR A 2 -0.27 -3.69 -18.65
C THR A 2 -0.61 -4.56 -17.43
N GLN A 3 -1.90 -4.72 -17.13
CA GLN A 3 -2.37 -5.60 -16.05
C GLN A 3 -1.99 -7.07 -16.31
N GLU A 4 -1.80 -7.48 -17.57
CA GLU A 4 -1.34 -8.82 -17.98
C GLU A 4 0.13 -9.12 -17.62
N GLU A 5 1.05 -8.16 -17.77
CA GLU A 5 2.46 -8.34 -17.37
C GLU A 5 2.61 -8.47 -15.84
N LEU A 6 1.65 -7.90 -15.10
CA LEU A 6 1.55 -7.92 -13.65
C LEU A 6 0.89 -9.19 -13.12
N THR A 7 0.01 -9.83 -13.89
CA THR A 7 -0.62 -11.11 -13.52
C THR A 7 0.19 -12.32 -13.94
N LYS A 8 1.17 -12.20 -14.87
CA LYS A 8 2.08 -13.32 -15.22
C LYS A 8 2.59 -13.98 -13.94
N GLU A 9 2.18 -15.24 -13.78
CA GLU A 9 2.47 -16.03 -12.59
C GLU A 9 3.97 -16.14 -12.45
N MET A 10 4.45 -15.83 -11.25
CA MET A 10 5.83 -16.10 -10.89
C MET A 10 5.85 -17.50 -10.29
N LEU A 11 6.76 -18.34 -10.75
CA LEU A 11 6.91 -19.73 -10.35
C LEU A 11 7.77 -19.79 -9.10
N ASP A 12 7.31 -20.56 -8.12
CA ASP A 12 7.99 -20.71 -6.84
C ASP A 12 9.39 -21.30 -7.02
N GLY A 13 10.39 -20.68 -6.40
CA GLY A 13 11.77 -21.10 -6.49
C GLY A 13 12.50 -20.68 -7.76
N GLU A 14 11.84 -20.07 -8.75
CA GLU A 14 12.49 -19.63 -9.98
C GLU A 14 13.32 -18.35 -9.80
N LEU A 15 14.39 -18.24 -10.60
CA LEU A 15 15.24 -17.05 -10.67
C LEU A 15 14.73 -16.08 -11.72
N TYR A 16 14.65 -14.82 -11.34
CA TYR A 16 14.24 -13.70 -12.17
C TYR A 16 15.40 -12.72 -12.34
N GLU A 17 15.33 -11.93 -13.40
CA GLU A 17 16.37 -10.93 -13.71
C GLU A 17 16.62 -9.94 -12.56
N ALA A 18 17.80 -9.33 -12.59
CA ALA A 18 18.19 -8.35 -11.59
C ALA A 18 17.19 -7.18 -11.51
N HIS A 19 17.05 -6.64 -10.31
CA HIS A 19 16.22 -5.46 -10.08
C HIS A 19 17.06 -4.19 -10.29
N VAL A 20 16.45 -3.08 -10.68
CA VAL A 20 17.18 -1.82 -10.91
C VAL A 20 17.93 -1.34 -9.66
N SER A 21 17.45 -1.71 -8.47
CA SER A 21 18.07 -1.38 -7.19
C SER A 21 19.00 -2.49 -6.64
N HIS A 22 19.22 -3.58 -7.38
CA HIS A 22 20.05 -4.70 -6.92
C HIS A 22 20.62 -5.55 -8.07
N PRO A 23 21.96 -5.74 -8.15
CA PRO A 23 22.60 -6.32 -9.32
C PRO A 23 22.41 -7.84 -9.49
N HIS A 24 22.02 -8.58 -8.45
CA HIS A 24 21.83 -10.02 -8.55
C HIS A 24 20.42 -10.38 -9.02
N LYS A 25 20.32 -11.54 -9.69
CA LYS A 25 19.05 -12.21 -9.95
C LYS A 25 18.35 -12.53 -8.63
N LEU A 26 17.02 -12.40 -8.63
CA LEU A 26 16.22 -12.63 -7.43
C LEU A 26 15.36 -13.89 -7.59
N ARG A 27 15.26 -14.67 -6.52
CA ARG A 27 14.44 -15.88 -6.48
C ARG A 27 13.07 -15.57 -5.91
N PHE A 28 12.00 -15.97 -6.60
CA PHE A 28 10.64 -15.80 -6.14
C PHE A 28 10.21 -16.91 -5.18
N TYR A 29 9.43 -16.54 -4.19
CA TYR A 29 8.79 -17.43 -3.24
C TYR A 29 7.35 -16.97 -3.03
N SER A 30 6.42 -17.91 -3.13
CA SER A 30 4.98 -17.74 -2.96
C SER A 30 4.52 -17.76 -1.50
N LYS A 31 5.41 -18.19 -0.60
CA LYS A 31 5.24 -18.18 0.86
C LYS A 31 6.51 -17.70 1.53
N SER A 32 6.40 -16.67 2.37
CA SER A 32 7.51 -16.25 3.24
C SER A 32 7.69 -17.21 4.41
N PRO A 33 8.89 -17.76 4.63
CA PRO A 33 9.22 -18.44 5.88
C PRO A 33 9.44 -17.45 7.03
N ASP A 34 9.66 -16.17 6.74
CA ASP A 34 9.85 -15.11 7.73
C ASP A 34 8.86 -13.97 7.50
N PRO A 35 7.82 -13.80 8.35
CA PRO A 35 6.88 -12.69 8.25
C PRO A 35 7.50 -11.34 8.71
N ASN A 36 8.76 -11.33 9.14
CA ASN A 36 9.42 -10.13 9.66
C ASN A 36 10.43 -9.51 8.69
N TYR A 37 10.60 -10.03 7.47
CA TYR A 37 11.46 -9.35 6.50
C TYR A 37 10.87 -7.98 6.14
N GLU A 38 11.76 -7.02 5.91
CA GLU A 38 11.42 -5.70 5.38
C GLU A 38 11.77 -5.66 3.89
N CYS A 39 10.87 -5.11 3.07
CA CYS A 39 11.15 -4.92 1.66
C CYS A 39 12.20 -3.81 1.47
N ASP A 40 13.33 -4.11 0.84
CA ASP A 40 14.41 -3.15 0.61
C ASP A 40 14.02 -1.98 -0.28
N GLY A 41 12.98 -2.17 -1.11
CA GLY A 41 12.45 -1.14 -1.99
C GLY A 41 11.61 -0.11 -1.24
N CYS A 42 10.42 -0.51 -0.77
CA CYS A 42 9.48 0.41 -0.12
C CYS A 42 9.68 0.57 1.40
N LYS A 43 10.56 -0.23 2.02
CA LYS A 43 10.83 -0.25 3.47
C LYS A 43 9.60 -0.54 4.33
N LEU A 44 8.59 -1.17 3.74
CA LEU A 44 7.45 -1.71 4.48
C LEU A 44 7.73 -3.16 4.89
N PRO A 45 7.19 -3.60 6.03
CA PRO A 45 7.17 -5.02 6.40
C PRO A 45 6.43 -5.83 5.35
N ALA A 46 6.73 -7.13 5.32
CA ALA A 46 5.99 -8.14 4.55
C ALA A 46 4.48 -7.85 4.54
N ASP A 47 3.92 -7.72 3.33
CA ASP A 47 2.52 -7.37 3.10
C ASP A 47 1.69 -8.50 2.46
N THR A 48 2.39 -9.51 1.93
CA THR A 48 1.82 -10.62 1.17
C THR A 48 2.58 -11.90 1.48
N ASN A 49 1.97 -13.04 1.17
CA ASN A 49 2.67 -14.33 1.25
C ASN A 49 3.82 -14.44 0.24
N SER A 50 3.96 -13.55 -0.73
CA SER A 50 4.95 -13.69 -1.80
C SER A 50 6.06 -12.63 -1.76
N TYR A 51 7.29 -13.06 -2.00
CA TYR A 51 8.46 -12.18 -1.98
C TYR A 51 9.52 -12.64 -2.96
N LEU A 52 10.48 -11.77 -3.23
CA LEU A 52 11.70 -12.12 -3.94
C LEU A 52 12.89 -11.88 -3.01
N ARG A 53 13.85 -12.79 -3.03
CA ARG A 53 15.13 -12.61 -2.30
C ARG A 53 16.33 -12.91 -3.16
N CYS A 54 17.45 -12.30 -2.82
CA CYS A 54 18.74 -12.67 -3.37
C CYS A 54 19.12 -14.11 -2.93
N PRO A 55 19.56 -15.00 -3.83
CA PRO A 55 19.92 -16.38 -3.46
C PRO A 55 21.32 -16.49 -2.83
N TYR A 56 22.12 -15.42 -2.86
CA TYR A 56 23.48 -15.42 -2.31
C TYR A 56 23.43 -15.29 -0.78
N GLU A 57 24.09 -16.20 -0.06
CA GLU A 57 24.00 -16.30 1.41
C GLU A 57 24.43 -15.02 2.16
N ASN A 58 25.38 -14.27 1.61
CA ASN A 58 25.86 -13.00 2.18
C ASN A 58 25.06 -11.78 1.70
N CYS A 59 23.88 -11.98 1.12
CA CYS A 59 23.05 -10.92 0.56
C CYS A 59 21.61 -11.00 1.06
N SER A 60 21.33 -10.21 2.10
CA SER A 60 20.00 -10.09 2.72
C SER A 60 19.12 -9.08 1.98
N PHE A 61 18.95 -9.23 0.66
CA PHE A 61 18.13 -8.34 -0.15
C PHE A 61 16.76 -8.95 -0.46
N TYR A 62 15.68 -8.25 -0.12
CA TYR A 62 14.29 -8.69 -0.22
C TYR A 62 13.40 -7.66 -0.90
N LEU A 63 12.48 -8.10 -1.75
CA LEU A 63 11.45 -7.24 -2.34
C LEU A 63 10.07 -7.90 -2.26
N HIS A 64 9.03 -7.10 -2.01
CA HIS A 64 7.67 -7.48 -2.36
C HIS A 64 7.58 -7.77 -3.86
N ARG A 65 6.71 -8.70 -4.27
CA ARG A 65 6.44 -8.97 -5.71
C ARG A 65 6.13 -7.68 -6.46
N VAL A 66 5.31 -6.82 -5.87
CA VAL A 66 4.94 -5.50 -6.41
C VAL A 66 6.14 -4.57 -6.54
N CYS A 67 7.05 -4.60 -5.57
CA CYS A 67 8.28 -3.81 -5.57
C CYS A 67 9.36 -4.38 -6.48
N TYR A 68 9.31 -5.66 -6.86
CA TYR A 68 10.19 -6.21 -7.91
C TYR A 68 9.70 -5.84 -9.31
N LYS A 69 8.38 -5.84 -9.53
CA LYS A 69 7.79 -5.34 -10.79
C LYS A 69 7.86 -3.82 -10.90
N PHE A 70 8.46 -3.15 -9.92
CA PHE A 70 8.79 -1.74 -9.95
C PHE A 70 9.84 -1.50 -11.04
N ARG A 71 9.45 -0.81 -12.11
CA ARG A 71 10.37 -0.35 -13.15
C ARG A 71 9.95 1.05 -13.55
N PRO A 72 10.90 2.01 -13.71
CA PRO A 72 10.58 3.30 -14.30
C PRO A 72 9.84 3.07 -15.61
N SER A 73 8.58 3.48 -15.65
CA SER A 73 7.73 3.36 -16.83
C SER A 73 7.46 4.78 -17.33
N PRO A 74 7.56 5.03 -18.65
CA PRO A 74 7.30 6.35 -19.20
C PRO A 74 5.82 6.73 -19.10
N SER A 75 4.92 5.74 -18.94
CA SER A 75 3.50 6.02 -18.75
C SER A 75 3.15 6.15 -17.27
N PRO A 76 2.42 7.21 -16.88
CA PRO A 76 1.93 7.36 -15.51
C PRO A 76 1.01 6.19 -15.15
N SER A 77 1.12 5.76 -13.89
CA SER A 77 0.16 4.83 -13.29
C SER A 77 -1.03 5.62 -12.75
N TRP A 78 -2.21 5.01 -12.71
CA TRP A 78 -3.44 5.68 -12.30
C TRP A 78 -4.13 4.88 -11.21
N HIS A 79 -4.83 5.58 -10.32
CA HIS A 79 -5.63 4.94 -9.28
C HIS A 79 -7.04 5.54 -9.23
N LYS A 80 -8.05 4.70 -9.02
CA LYS A 80 -9.47 5.09 -9.05
C LYS A 80 -9.82 6.20 -8.04
N PHE A 81 -9.16 6.21 -6.89
CA PHE A 81 -9.36 7.25 -5.87
C PHE A 81 -8.65 8.58 -6.20
N PHE A 82 -7.77 8.60 -7.20
CA PHE A 82 -7.05 9.78 -7.67
C PHE A 82 -7.15 9.90 -9.21
N PRO A 83 -8.37 10.14 -9.75
CA PRO A 83 -8.60 10.08 -11.20
C PRO A 83 -7.88 11.18 -12.00
N GLN A 84 -7.43 12.24 -11.34
CA GLN A 84 -6.72 13.39 -11.95
C GLN A 84 -5.20 13.32 -11.77
N CYS A 85 -4.69 12.26 -11.13
CA CYS A 85 -3.27 12.09 -10.86
C CYS A 85 -2.65 11.03 -11.75
N GLY A 86 -1.73 11.46 -12.62
CA GLY A 86 -0.73 10.56 -13.17
C GLY A 86 0.36 10.33 -12.12
N PHE A 87 0.58 9.08 -11.72
CA PHE A 87 1.63 8.76 -10.75
C PHE A 87 2.94 8.40 -11.43
N THR A 88 3.98 9.16 -11.12
CA THR A 88 5.36 8.92 -11.55
C THR A 88 6.15 8.20 -10.46
N LEU A 89 7.04 7.32 -10.90
CA LEU A 89 7.80 6.43 -10.04
C LEU A 89 9.12 7.04 -9.56
N TYR A 90 9.41 6.90 -8.26
CA TYR A 90 10.65 7.36 -7.64
C TYR A 90 11.23 6.27 -6.73
N ASP A 91 12.54 6.02 -6.87
CA ASP A 91 13.28 4.91 -6.23
C ASP A 91 13.95 5.29 -4.89
N GLY A 92 13.74 6.50 -4.39
CA GLY A 92 14.24 6.90 -3.08
C GLY A 92 13.73 8.26 -2.63
N ILE A 93 14.01 8.56 -1.36
CA ILE A 93 13.93 9.92 -0.80
C ILE A 93 15.08 10.71 -1.46
N THR A 94 14.85 11.33 -2.61
CA THR A 94 15.78 12.36 -3.07
C THR A 94 15.69 13.55 -2.11
N ALA A 95 16.80 14.27 -1.89
CA ALA A 95 16.84 15.42 -0.97
C ALA A 95 15.80 16.51 -1.32
N GLU A 96 15.36 16.56 -2.59
CA GLU A 96 14.32 17.44 -3.14
C GLU A 96 12.90 17.16 -2.58
N VAL A 97 12.76 16.13 -1.75
CA VAL A 97 11.48 15.61 -1.25
C VAL A 97 11.24 15.98 0.21
N ALA A 98 12.29 16.27 0.96
CA ALA A 98 12.23 16.70 2.35
C ALA A 98 11.71 18.15 2.50
N ASP A 99 11.57 18.89 1.40
CA ASP A 99 11.23 20.32 1.40
C ASP A 99 9.71 20.62 1.49
N GLN A 100 8.91 19.79 2.18
CA GLN A 100 7.45 20.02 2.24
C GLN A 100 6.80 20.08 3.62
N SER A 101 7.55 20.02 4.72
CA SER A 101 7.08 20.64 5.98
C SER A 101 8.23 20.64 6.98
N GLY A 102 8.49 21.78 7.61
CA GLY A 102 9.62 22.00 8.52
C GLY A 102 9.66 21.13 9.78
N ASP A 103 8.81 20.09 9.90
CA ASP A 103 8.69 19.26 11.11
C ASP A 103 8.66 17.74 10.85
N PHE A 104 8.54 17.24 9.60
CA PHE A 104 8.48 15.79 9.33
C PHE A 104 9.62 15.31 8.42
N PRO A 105 10.40 14.29 8.84
CA PRO A 105 11.57 13.83 8.09
C PRO A 105 11.22 13.06 6.80
N TYR A 106 9.98 12.60 6.64
CA TYR A 106 9.55 11.77 5.51
C TYR A 106 8.17 12.16 4.99
N PRO A 107 7.91 12.04 3.67
CA PRO A 107 6.55 12.10 3.14
C PRO A 107 5.72 10.91 3.65
N TYR A 108 4.41 11.09 3.80
CA TYR A 108 3.48 10.01 4.18
C TYR A 108 2.68 9.52 2.97
N CYS A 109 2.20 8.29 3.05
CA CYS A 109 1.35 7.71 2.03
C CYS A 109 -0.11 8.13 2.21
N ASP A 110 -0.71 8.78 1.21
CA ASP A 110 -2.11 9.24 1.24
C ASP A 110 -3.13 8.09 1.35
N ALA A 111 -2.72 6.85 1.06
CA ALA A 111 -3.57 5.67 1.23
C ALA A 111 -3.56 5.13 2.67
N CYS A 112 -2.40 4.74 3.19
CA CYS A 112 -2.31 4.05 4.49
C CYS A 112 -2.02 5.00 5.65
N GLY A 113 -1.43 6.16 5.40
CA GLY A 113 -0.97 7.12 6.40
C GLY A 113 0.35 6.73 7.07
N GLU A 114 1.09 5.77 6.51
CA GLU A 114 2.44 5.42 6.96
C GLU A 114 3.51 6.20 6.20
N ASP A 115 4.66 6.40 6.83
CA ASP A 115 5.82 7.05 6.24
C ASP A 115 6.31 6.32 4.98
N ILE A 116 6.76 7.09 4.00
CA ILE A 116 7.41 6.60 2.80
C ILE A 116 8.92 6.74 2.99
N LYS A 117 9.58 5.60 3.20
CA LYS A 117 11.03 5.53 3.49
C LYS A 117 11.87 5.04 2.30
N GLY A 118 11.24 4.80 1.15
CA GLY A 118 11.90 4.27 -0.04
C GLY A 118 11.06 4.49 -1.30
N PHE A 119 10.90 3.44 -2.10
CA PHE A 119 10.13 3.44 -3.34
C PHE A 119 8.74 4.02 -3.17
N ARG A 120 8.35 4.88 -4.10
CA ARG A 120 7.05 5.56 -4.06
C ARG A 120 6.56 5.99 -5.43
N TYR A 121 5.28 6.28 -5.45
CA TYR A 121 4.59 6.92 -6.55
C TYR A 121 4.15 8.30 -6.13
N ARG A 122 4.52 9.32 -6.91
CA ARG A 122 4.13 10.71 -6.68
C ARG A 122 3.18 11.17 -7.78
N CYS A 123 2.07 11.76 -7.39
CA CYS A 123 1.15 12.41 -8.32
C CYS A 123 1.84 13.61 -8.98
N THR A 124 1.85 13.61 -10.30
CA THR A 124 2.11 14.77 -11.15
C THR A 124 0.77 15.21 -11.75
N PRO A 125 0.28 16.43 -11.46
CA PRO A 125 -0.95 16.94 -12.05
C PRO A 125 -0.86 16.95 -13.58
N TYR A 126 -1.98 16.64 -14.25
CA TYR A 126 -2.05 16.64 -15.71
C TYR A 126 -2.39 18.02 -16.29
N ASP A 127 -2.92 18.94 -15.46
CA ASP A 127 -3.20 20.32 -15.82
C ASP A 127 -2.87 21.26 -14.64
N ASP A 128 -2.55 22.52 -14.96
CA ASP A 128 -2.24 23.60 -14.01
C ASP A 128 -3.50 24.15 -13.29
N SER A 129 -4.63 23.41 -13.28
CA SER A 129 -5.89 23.90 -12.69
C SER A 129 -6.06 23.44 -11.25
N ASP A 130 -6.01 24.42 -10.32
CA ASP A 130 -6.71 24.43 -9.02
C ASP A 130 -6.58 23.17 -8.13
N HIS A 131 -5.56 22.34 -8.34
CA HIS A 131 -5.14 21.37 -7.35
C HIS A 131 -4.33 22.10 -6.29
N PRO A 132 -4.78 22.14 -5.02
CA PRO A 132 -3.92 22.63 -3.96
C PRO A 132 -2.59 21.87 -4.04
N PRO A 133 -1.46 22.48 -3.64
CA PRO A 133 -0.10 21.98 -3.86
C PRO A 133 0.25 20.73 -3.01
N GLY A 134 -0.69 19.82 -2.83
CA GLY A 134 -0.50 18.51 -2.21
C GLY A 134 -0.02 17.52 -3.26
N LYS A 135 1.30 17.30 -3.30
CA LYS A 135 1.89 16.18 -4.02
C LYS A 135 1.41 14.89 -3.34
N HIS A 136 0.40 14.21 -3.89
CA HIS A 136 -0.02 12.93 -3.34
C HIS A 136 1.09 11.90 -3.51
N ASP A 137 1.46 11.22 -2.43
CA ASP A 137 2.48 10.19 -2.43
C ASP A 137 1.86 8.86 -1.99
N LEU A 138 2.18 7.77 -2.69
CA LEU A 138 1.67 6.43 -2.41
C LEU A 138 2.80 5.42 -2.38
N HIS A 139 2.73 4.46 -1.45
CA HIS A 139 3.57 3.26 -1.53
C HIS A 139 3.22 2.46 -2.79
N PRO A 140 4.18 1.73 -3.40
CA PRO A 140 3.90 0.87 -4.56
C PRO A 140 2.79 -0.15 -4.33
N THR A 141 2.71 -0.66 -3.11
CA THR A 141 1.72 -1.66 -2.68
C THR A 141 0.34 -1.04 -2.49
N CYS A 142 0.27 0.23 -2.07
CA CYS A 142 -0.98 0.97 -1.98
C CYS A 142 -1.51 1.37 -3.36
N LEU A 143 -0.66 1.93 -4.24
CA LEU A 143 -1.09 2.31 -5.59
C LEU A 143 -1.57 1.11 -6.41
N ARG A 144 -0.90 -0.05 -6.29
CA ARG A 144 -1.33 -1.26 -7.00
C ARG A 144 -2.47 -2.01 -6.32
N GLY A 145 -2.84 -1.63 -5.10
CA GLY A 145 -4.02 -2.18 -4.45
C GLY A 145 -5.21 -1.98 -5.38
N ASP A 146 -5.92 -3.08 -5.69
CA ASP A 146 -7.11 -2.95 -6.51
C ASP A 146 -8.16 -2.17 -5.71
N ALA A 147 -8.60 -1.03 -6.24
CA ALA A 147 -9.61 -0.20 -5.60
C ALA A 147 -10.95 -0.95 -5.43
N ASP A 148 -11.18 -1.99 -6.25
CA ASP A 148 -12.33 -2.87 -6.20
C ASP A 148 -12.03 -4.18 -5.45
N ALA A 149 -10.83 -4.31 -4.84
CA ALA A 149 -10.49 -5.43 -3.98
C ALA A 149 -11.51 -5.62 -2.86
N THR A 150 -11.79 -6.89 -2.58
CA THR A 150 -12.55 -7.31 -1.41
C THR A 150 -11.67 -8.25 -0.60
N ILE A 151 -11.53 -7.97 0.68
CA ILE A 151 -10.90 -8.88 1.65
C ILE A 151 -11.95 -9.44 2.58
N GLU A 152 -11.73 -10.64 3.11
CA GLU A 152 -12.55 -11.18 4.17
C GLU A 152 -11.84 -11.01 5.52
N ASN A 153 -12.55 -10.50 6.52
CA ASN A 153 -12.08 -10.48 7.89
C ASN A 153 -13.18 -11.02 8.81
N ARG A 154 -12.90 -12.15 9.49
CA ARG A 154 -13.85 -12.84 10.38
C ARG A 154 -15.19 -13.17 9.71
N GLY A 155 -15.16 -13.65 8.47
CA GLY A 155 -16.37 -14.00 7.70
C GLY A 155 -17.15 -12.79 7.17
N VAL A 156 -16.61 -11.57 7.30
CA VAL A 156 -17.23 -10.35 6.76
C VAL A 156 -16.40 -9.82 5.58
N PRO A 157 -16.99 -9.70 4.38
CA PRO A 157 -16.31 -9.07 3.25
C PRO A 157 -16.22 -7.56 3.47
N LEU A 158 -15.04 -7.01 3.21
CA LEU A 158 -14.72 -5.60 3.32
C LEU A 158 -14.23 -5.09 1.96
N LYS A 159 -14.75 -3.94 1.53
CA LYS A 159 -14.36 -3.24 0.31
C LYS A 159 -13.49 -2.04 0.65
N LEU A 160 -12.49 -1.78 -0.18
CA LEU A 160 -11.63 -0.62 -0.02
C LEU A 160 -12.39 0.65 -0.44
N LYS A 161 -12.31 1.71 0.37
CA LYS A 161 -12.98 3.01 0.12
C LYS A 161 -12.12 4.17 0.60
N ASP A 162 -12.18 5.28 -0.12
CA ASP A 162 -11.59 6.56 0.27
C ASP A 162 -12.63 7.49 0.95
N LYS A 163 -12.15 8.50 1.69
CA LYS A 163 -12.95 9.58 2.32
C LYS A 163 -14.05 9.11 3.29
N VAL A 164 -13.83 7.98 3.94
CA VAL A 164 -14.78 7.38 4.89
C VAL A 164 -14.66 8.04 6.28
N LYS A 165 -15.74 8.63 6.77
CA LYS A 165 -15.75 9.39 8.06
C LYS A 165 -15.90 8.53 9.32
N SER A 166 -16.19 7.24 9.19
CA SER A 166 -16.39 6.35 10.34
C SER A 166 -15.09 6.09 11.12
N LYS A 167 -15.24 5.71 12.38
CA LYS A 167 -14.12 5.33 13.26
C LYS A 167 -13.59 3.95 12.86
N CYS A 168 -12.29 3.77 12.94
CA CYS A 168 -11.66 2.46 12.80
C CYS A 168 -12.05 1.57 14.00
N VAL A 169 -12.45 0.33 13.73
CA VAL A 169 -12.82 -0.66 14.73
C VAL A 169 -11.59 -1.09 15.55
N GLU A 170 -10.41 -1.12 14.94
CA GLU A 170 -9.17 -1.52 15.62
C GLU A 170 -8.65 -0.42 16.54
N CYS A 171 -8.28 0.75 15.98
CA CYS A 171 -7.64 1.81 16.77
C CYS A 171 -8.60 2.83 17.39
N LYS A 172 -9.91 2.72 17.13
CA LYS A 172 -10.98 3.63 17.61
C LYS A 172 -10.87 5.11 17.17
N LYS A 173 -9.85 5.47 16.39
CA LYS A 173 -9.64 6.82 15.83
C LYS A 173 -10.38 7.03 14.50
N ARG A 174 -10.64 8.29 14.15
CA ARG A 174 -11.06 8.69 12.79
C ARG A 174 -9.84 9.08 11.96
N TYR A 175 -10.03 9.16 10.65
CA TYR A 175 -9.15 9.92 9.78
C TYR A 175 -9.85 11.25 9.44
N PRO A 176 -9.12 12.37 9.42
CA PRO A 176 -7.77 12.52 9.96
C PRO A 176 -7.74 12.23 11.47
N ALA A 177 -6.63 11.65 11.96
CA ALA A 177 -6.34 11.73 13.39
C ALA A 177 -6.22 13.23 13.71
N GLU A 178 -6.71 13.66 14.87
CA GLU A 178 -6.92 15.08 15.24
C GLU A 178 -5.68 16.00 15.09
N GLU A 179 -4.52 15.42 14.79
CA GLU A 179 -3.20 16.04 14.61
C GLU A 179 -2.80 16.27 13.13
N CYS A 180 -3.47 15.67 12.14
CA CYS A 180 -3.07 15.75 10.72
C CYS A 180 -4.16 16.39 9.85
N ILE A 181 -4.16 17.71 9.72
CA ILE A 181 -5.12 18.43 8.86
C ILE A 181 -4.95 17.96 7.40
N GLY A 182 -6.01 17.40 6.80
CA GLY A 182 -6.07 17.08 5.36
C GLY A 182 -5.90 15.61 4.96
N PHE A 183 -5.45 14.72 5.85
CA PHE A 183 -5.33 13.29 5.54
C PHE A 183 -6.63 12.52 5.76
N THR A 184 -7.26 11.99 4.71
CA THR A 184 -8.48 11.18 4.84
C THR A 184 -8.23 9.68 4.83
N GLY A 185 -7.14 9.21 4.20
CA GLY A 185 -6.73 7.81 4.12
C GLY A 185 -7.76 6.85 3.54
N TRP A 186 -7.32 5.67 3.15
CA TRP A 186 -8.20 4.60 2.70
C TRP A 186 -8.62 3.70 3.86
N LYS A 187 -9.83 3.15 3.74
CA LYS A 187 -10.42 2.27 4.75
C LYS A 187 -11.06 1.05 4.10
N TRP A 188 -10.94 -0.09 4.78
CA TRP A 188 -11.70 -1.29 4.51
C TRP A 188 -13.06 -1.19 5.19
N VAL A 189 -14.14 -1.28 4.43
CA VAL A 189 -15.51 -1.04 4.91
C VAL A 189 -16.40 -2.22 4.56
N SER A 190 -17.16 -2.73 5.53
CA SER A 190 -18.18 -3.73 5.25
C SER A 190 -19.32 -3.12 4.44
N GLU A 191 -20.01 -3.97 3.68
CA GLU A 191 -21.29 -3.58 3.12
C GLU A 191 -22.31 -3.32 4.24
N ASP A 192 -23.33 -2.52 3.92
CA ASP A 192 -24.53 -2.44 4.74
C ASP A 192 -25.14 -3.84 4.77
N ARG A 193 -25.21 -4.45 5.96
CA ARG A 193 -26.03 -5.62 6.18
C ARG A 193 -26.93 -5.34 7.37
N ASP A 194 -28.22 -5.54 7.17
CA ASP A 194 -29.18 -5.65 8.26
C ASP A 194 -28.93 -6.98 8.99
N TYR A 195 -27.95 -7.00 9.89
CA TYR A 195 -27.73 -8.15 10.77
C TYR A 195 -28.81 -8.16 11.85
N TRP A 196 -29.84 -8.98 11.67
CA TRP A 196 -30.79 -9.34 12.72
C TRP A 196 -30.24 -10.52 13.53
N GLY A 197 -29.59 -10.24 14.66
CA GLY A 197 -29.08 -11.28 15.58
C GLY A 197 -28.71 -10.72 16.95
N PHE A 198 -29.42 -11.15 18.00
CA PHE A 198 -29.26 -10.76 19.41
C PHE A 198 -27.95 -11.28 20.04
N PRO A 199 -27.42 -10.68 21.13
CA PRO A 199 -28.05 -9.66 21.98
C PRO A 199 -27.41 -8.27 21.88
N TYR A 200 -27.06 -7.82 20.68
CA TYR A 200 -26.78 -6.40 20.45
C TYR A 200 -27.36 -5.95 19.12
N CYS A 201 -28.58 -5.39 19.17
CA CYS A 201 -29.07 -4.48 18.15
C CYS A 201 -28.22 -3.19 18.17
N PHE A 202 -27.08 -3.18 17.48
CA PHE A 202 -26.43 -1.93 17.08
C PHE A 202 -26.83 -1.67 15.63
N THR A 203 -27.76 -0.73 15.44
CA THR A 203 -27.99 0.04 14.20
C THR A 203 -26.94 -0.23 13.12
N GLY A 204 -27.24 -1.05 12.10
CA GLY A 204 -26.36 -1.48 10.98
C GLY A 204 -25.04 -0.72 10.80
N THR A 205 -24.09 -0.89 11.73
CA THR A 205 -22.91 -0.02 11.76
C THR A 205 -21.86 -0.69 10.89
N LYS A 206 -21.60 -0.10 9.72
CA LYS A 206 -20.53 -0.57 8.84
C LYS A 206 -19.24 -0.78 9.64
N LEU A 207 -18.70 -1.99 9.58
CA LEU A 207 -17.36 -2.24 10.10
C LEU A 207 -16.38 -1.46 9.25
N CYS A 208 -15.46 -0.76 9.89
CA CYS A 208 -14.49 0.07 9.22
C CYS A 208 -13.11 -0.13 9.83
N TYR A 209 -12.10 -0.35 9.00
CA TYR A 209 -10.72 -0.45 9.42
C TYR A 209 -9.87 0.49 8.58
N HIS A 210 -8.97 1.24 9.19
CA HIS A 210 -7.94 1.93 8.43
C HIS A 210 -7.11 0.91 7.63
N LEU A 211 -6.67 1.27 6.42
CA LEU A 211 -5.83 0.41 5.59
C LEU A 211 -4.62 -0.11 6.37
N LYS A 212 -3.90 0.78 7.08
CA LYS A 212 -2.80 0.43 7.98
C LYS A 212 -3.18 -0.61 9.04
N CYS A 213 -4.25 -0.34 9.80
CA CYS A 213 -4.69 -1.25 10.87
C CYS A 213 -5.04 -2.64 10.33
N MET A 214 -5.67 -2.70 9.16
CA MET A 214 -5.97 -3.99 8.53
C MET A 214 -4.69 -4.71 8.10
N ASN A 215 -3.73 -4.01 7.50
CA ASN A 215 -2.44 -4.61 7.14
C ASN A 215 -1.73 -5.20 8.38
N GLU A 216 -1.78 -4.52 9.52
CA GLU A 216 -1.25 -5.04 10.79
C GLU A 216 -2.00 -6.30 11.26
N ILE A 217 -3.33 -6.34 11.15
CA ILE A 217 -4.13 -7.53 11.48
C ILE A 217 -3.75 -8.72 10.59
N LEU A 218 -3.69 -8.50 9.27
CA LEU A 218 -3.35 -9.54 8.30
C LEU A 218 -1.94 -10.09 8.54
N ARG A 219 -0.96 -9.22 8.82
CA ARG A 219 0.40 -9.62 9.18
C ARG A 219 0.45 -10.50 10.43
N LYS A 220 -0.37 -10.21 11.44
CA LYS A 220 -0.44 -11.03 12.66
C LYS A 220 -1.03 -12.42 12.40
N GLN A 221 -1.88 -12.58 11.38
CA GLN A 221 -2.45 -13.88 11.00
C GLN A 221 -1.49 -14.74 10.16
N MET A 222 -0.43 -14.15 9.61
CA MET A 222 0.62 -14.86 8.86
C MET A 222 1.71 -15.46 9.78
N LYS A 223 1.67 -15.18 11.08
CA LYS A 223 2.57 -15.72 12.11
C LYS A 223 1.95 -16.96 12.75
#